data_AF-U3TZ18-F1
#
_entry.id   AF-U3TZ18-F1
#
_cell.length_a   1.000
_cell.length_b   1.000
_cell.length_c   1.000
_cell.angle_alpha   90.00
_cell.angle_beta   90.00
_cell.angle_gamma   90.00
#
_symmetry.space_group_name_H-M   'P 1'
#
loop_
_entity.id
_entity.type
_entity.pdbx_description
1 polymer ?
#
loop_
_entity_poly.entity_id
_entity_poly.type
_entity_poly.pdbx_seq_one_letter_code
_entity_poly.pdbx_strand_id
1 'polypeptide(L)' 'MYKALNTLDYAVGNLGNHEFNYGLPYLQQAIAGARFPYINANVIDETSGKPLFTPI' A
#
# COMPACT_ATOMS: atom_id res chain seq x y z
N MET A 1 9.23 -10.12 -2.67
CA MET A 1 8.61 -10.05 -1.34
C MET A 1 7.19 -10.65 -1.34
N TYR A 2 6.23 -10.09 -2.08
CA TYR A 2 4.82 -10.56 -2.05
C TYR A 2 4.59 -12.05 -2.37
N LYS A 3 5.40 -12.68 -3.23
CA LYS A 3 5.30 -14.13 -3.48
C LYS A 3 5.38 -14.97 -2.20
N ALA A 4 6.22 -14.56 -1.23
CA ALA A 4 6.32 -15.23 0.06
C ALA A 4 5.19 -14.80 1.01
N LEU A 5 4.88 -13.50 1.10
CA LEU A 5 3.82 -13.02 2.01
C LEU A 5 2.44 -13.58 1.65
N ASN A 6 2.19 -13.81 0.35
CA ASN A 6 0.94 -14.40 -0.14
C ASN A 6 0.73 -15.86 0.30
N THR A 7 1.73 -16.53 0.88
CA THR A 7 1.59 -17.89 1.44
C THR A 7 1.35 -17.90 2.94
N LEU A 8 1.28 -16.72 3.59
CA LEU A 8 1.26 -16.58 5.05
C LEU A 8 -0.07 -16.05 5.60
N ASP A 9 -1.09 -15.92 4.75
CA ASP A 9 -2.44 -15.48 5.13
C ASP A 9 -2.47 -14.16 5.92
N TYR A 10 -1.78 -13.13 5.39
CA TYR A 10 -1.81 -11.79 5.97
C TYR A 10 -3.24 -11.21 5.92
N ALA A 11 -3.73 -10.75 7.06
CA ALA A 11 -5.03 -10.07 7.14
C ALA A 11 -5.01 -8.70 6.44
N VAL A 12 -3.94 -7.92 6.66
CA VAL A 12 -3.77 -6.57 6.13
C VAL A 12 -2.30 -6.15 6.14
N GLY A 13 -1.89 -5.32 5.19
CA GLY A 13 -0.60 -4.62 5.18
C GLY A 13 -0.77 -3.12 5.46
N ASN A 14 0.19 -2.52 6.16
CA ASN A 14 0.27 -1.06 6.34
C ASN A 14 1.46 -0.51 5.55
N LEU A 15 1.32 0.68 4.98
CA LEU A 15 2.42 1.37 4.29
C LEU A 15 3.35 2.05 5.30
N GLY A 16 4.63 1.69 5.27
CA GLY A 16 5.69 2.39 5.98
C GLY A 16 6.29 3.52 5.15
N ASN A 17 7.24 4.25 5.72
CA ASN A 17 7.90 5.36 5.05
C ASN A 17 8.77 4.89 3.85
N HIS A 18 9.38 3.71 3.95
CA HIS A 18 10.30 3.21 2.92
C HIS A 18 9.60 2.78 1.63
N GLU A 19 8.30 2.47 1.69
CA GLU A 19 7.47 2.14 0.53
C GLU A 19 7.39 3.31 -0.47
N PHE A 20 7.66 4.54 -0.05
CA PHE A 20 7.61 5.74 -0.89
C PHE A 20 8.94 6.10 -1.58
N ASN A 21 10.04 5.40 -1.26
CA ASN A 21 11.39 5.75 -1.73
C ASN A 21 11.57 5.74 -3.27
N TYR A 22 10.71 5.04 -3.99
CA TYR A 22 10.79 4.87 -5.44
C TYR A 22 9.62 5.52 -6.18
N GLY A 23 8.85 6.37 -5.49
CA GLY A 23 7.71 7.09 -6.05
C GLY A 23 6.41 6.28 -6.13
N LEU A 24 5.31 7.00 -6.30
CA LEU A 24 3.95 6.42 -6.30
C LEU A 24 3.70 5.39 -7.42
N PRO A 25 4.18 5.57 -8.67
CA PRO A 25 3.95 4.56 -9.71
C PRO A 25 4.56 3.20 -9.36
N TYR A 26 5.79 3.21 -8.80
CA TYR A 26 6.44 2.00 -8.34
C TYR A 26 5.68 1.37 -7.17
N LEU A 27 5.28 2.18 -6.19
CA LEU A 27 4.53 1.71 -5.04
C LEU A 27 3.22 1.02 -5.45
N GLN A 28 2.43 1.65 -6.33
CA GLN A 28 1.18 1.08 -6.84
C GLN A 28 1.42 -0.26 -7.54
N GLN A 29 2.45 -0.34 -8.39
CA GLN A 29 2.81 -1.60 -9.05
C GLN A 29 3.26 -2.67 -8.05
N ALA A 30 4.04 -2.28 -7.03
CA ALA A 30 4.54 -3.19 -6.02
C ALA A 30 3.39 -3.81 -5.21
N ILE A 31 2.50 -2.99 -4.64
CA ILE A 31 1.39 -3.48 -3.79
C ILE A 31 0.32 -4.24 -4.59
N ALA A 32 0.20 -4.02 -5.90
CA ALA A 32 -0.73 -4.77 -6.75
C ALA A 32 -0.43 -6.28 -6.80
N GLY A 33 0.78 -6.71 -6.42
CA GLY A 33 1.15 -8.12 -6.30
C GLY A 33 0.73 -8.79 -4.99
N ALA A 34 0.22 -8.05 -4.00
CA ALA A 34 -0.24 -8.57 -2.73
C ALA A 34 -1.64 -9.21 -2.85
N ARG A 35 -1.86 -10.34 -2.17
CA ARG A 35 -3.16 -11.02 -2.07
C ARG A 35 -3.94 -10.65 -0.80
N PHE A 36 -3.57 -9.53 -0.19
CA PHE A 36 -4.17 -8.99 1.02
C PHE A 36 -4.29 -7.46 0.87
N PRO A 37 -5.25 -6.82 1.54
CA PRO A 37 -5.47 -5.39 1.41
C PRO A 37 -4.32 -4.59 2.04
N TYR A 38 -4.07 -3.41 1.48
CA TYR A 38 -3.22 -2.38 2.09
C TYR A 38 -4.06 -1.21 2.62
N ILE A 39 -3.68 -0.72 3.78
CA ILE A 39 -4.29 0.45 4.43
C ILE A 39 -3.27 1.55 4.69
N ASN A 40 -3.74 2.79 4.63
CA ASN A 40 -3.08 3.98 5.16
C ASN A 40 -4.11 5.11 5.26
N ALA A 41 -4.24 5.72 6.44
CA ALA A 41 -5.28 6.73 6.70
C ALA A 41 -4.82 8.18 6.55
N ASN A 42 -3.51 8.42 6.52
CA ASN A 42 -2.93 9.76 6.68
C ASN A 42 -2.19 10.31 5.45
N VAL A 43 -2.10 9.55 4.36
CA VAL A 43 -1.63 10.05 3.06
C VAL A 43 -2.82 10.54 2.25
N ILE A 44 -2.83 11.84 1.97
CA ILE A 44 -3.93 12.53 1.28
C ILE A 44 -3.49 12.89 -0.13
N ASP A 45 -4.35 12.61 -1.11
CA ASP A 45 -4.17 13.08 -2.47
C ASP A 45 -4.45 14.59 -2.55
N GLU A 46 -3.47 15.38 -3.00
CA GLU A 46 -3.56 16.84 -3.01
C GLU A 46 -4.66 17.38 -3.94
N THR A 47 -4.99 16.66 -5.01
CA THR A 47 -5.99 17.12 -5.99
C THR A 47 -7.41 16.94 -5.49
N SER A 48 -7.69 15.80 -4.86
CA SER A 48 -9.03 15.41 -4.41
C SER A 48 -9.29 15.72 -2.94
N GLY A 49 -8.25 15.93 -2.12
CA GLY A 49 -8.36 16.07 -0.67
C GLY A 49 -8.80 14.80 0.05
N LYS A 50 -8.75 13.64 -0.63
CA LYS A 50 -9.19 12.34 -0.10
C LYS A 50 -7.99 11.45 0.23
N PRO A 51 -8.16 10.43 1.09
CA PRO A 51 -7.12 9.41 1.31
C PRO A 51 -6.66 8.80 -0.02
N LEU A 52 -5.34 8.74 -0.23
CA LEU A 52 -4.74 8.14 -1.43
C LEU A 52 -4.85 6.60 -1.40
N PHE A 53 -4.94 6.02 -0.21
CA PHE A 53 -5.10 4.59 0.03
C PHE A 53 -6.32 4.34 0.90
N THR A 54 -6.74 3.07 1.02
CA THR A 54 -7.87 2.68 1.87
C THR A 54 -7.59 3.06 3.33
N PRO A 55 -8.44 3.88 3.97
CA PRO A 55 -8.32 4.15 5.41
C PRO A 55 -8.75 2.93 6.24
N ILE A 56 -8.42 2.93 7.54
CA ILE A 56 -8.94 1.94 8.52
C ILE A 56 -10.44 2.14 8.72
#